data_AF-A0AAQ3ML70-F1
#
_entry.id   AF-A0AAQ3ML70-F1
#
_cell.length_a   1.000
_cell.length_b   1.000
_cell.length_c   1.000
_cell.angle_alpha   90.00
_cell.angle_beta   90.00
_cell.angle_gamma   90.00
#
_symmetry.space_group_name_H-M   'P 1'
#
loop_
_entity.id
_entity.type
_entity.pdbx_description
1 polymer ?
#
loop_
_entity_poly.entity_id
_entity_poly.type
_entity_poly.pdbx_seq_one_letter_code
_entity_poly.pdbx_strand_id
1 'polypeptide(L)'
;MSHSDEQLSFLRSLIHGRSFCDSTIRYLESLLVSKDVKSFIEVRSSLTDFLRSESLSVIRSIASKTVHEKLLVLEFFVRAFALVGDQQSCLALRYEALVMRELKSASCRWLQVLPEEWLRFVEDAVRNGFHAVAEKACENALSCLENNDDHKPGGDMVSKNLKSIISEITRLRNCAMTSVSSRSVLLRDISSGSDSRVPKKENNRAAEVGLTQQAKTMSSKHFFQKWN
;
A
#
# COMPACT_ATOMS: atom_id res chain seq x y z
N MET A 1 -16.73 -7.23 32.11
CA MET A 1 -16.15 -6.88 30.79
C MET A 1 -17.19 -6.04 30.06
N SER A 2 -16.80 -4.99 29.35
CA SER A 2 -17.79 -4.23 28.58
C SER A 2 -18.24 -5.03 27.35
N HIS A 3 -19.45 -4.79 26.85
CA HIS A 3 -19.97 -5.44 25.64
C HIS A 3 -19.02 -5.24 24.43
N SER A 4 -18.38 -4.07 24.36
CA SER A 4 -17.39 -3.75 23.32
C SER A 4 -16.13 -4.63 23.41
N ASP A 5 -15.67 -4.97 24.63
CA ASP A 5 -14.51 -5.83 24.83
C ASP A 5 -14.76 -7.27 24.36
N GLU A 6 -15.98 -7.77 24.56
CA GLU A 6 -16.39 -9.10 24.11
C GLU A 6 -16.45 -9.18 22.58
N GLN A 7 -17.00 -8.15 21.92
CA GLN A 7 -17.06 -8.07 20.46
C GLN A 7 -15.66 -8.01 19.82
N LEU A 8 -14.75 -7.21 20.38
CA LEU A 8 -13.37 -7.14 19.90
C LEU A 8 -12.60 -8.45 20.16
N SER A 9 -12.87 -9.11 21.29
CA SER A 9 -12.28 -10.42 21.60
C SER A 9 -12.74 -11.49 20.63
N PHE A 10 -14.01 -11.48 20.24
CA PHE A 10 -14.55 -12.37 19.22
C PHE A 10 -13.97 -12.06 17.83
N LEU A 11 -13.87 -10.78 17.43
CA LEU A 11 -13.21 -10.41 16.18
C LEU A 11 -11.75 -10.90 16.15
N ARG A 12 -11.03 -10.77 17.27
CA ARG A 12 -9.66 -11.28 17.40
C ARG A 12 -9.59 -12.79 17.20
N SER A 13 -10.51 -13.55 17.79
CA SER A 13 -10.54 -15.01 17.62
C SER A 13 -10.78 -15.40 16.17
N LEU A 14 -11.64 -14.68 15.44
CA LEU A 14 -11.87 -14.87 14.00
C LEU A 14 -10.59 -14.61 13.18
N ILE A 15 -9.90 -13.50 13.44
CA ILE A 15 -8.66 -13.13 12.73
C ILE A 15 -7.54 -14.14 13.02
N HIS A 16 -7.36 -14.53 14.28
CA HIS A 16 -6.36 -15.52 14.68
C HIS A 16 -6.67 -16.91 14.14
N GLY A 17 -7.96 -17.27 14.06
CA GLY A 17 -8.47 -18.46 13.39
C GLY A 17 -8.34 -18.43 11.87
N ARG A 18 -7.76 -17.37 11.29
CA ARG A 18 -7.60 -17.17 9.83
C ARG A 18 -8.91 -17.15 9.06
N SER A 19 -9.99 -16.72 9.72
CA SER A 19 -11.30 -16.56 9.11
C SER A 19 -11.36 -15.26 8.28
N PHE A 20 -10.62 -15.23 7.17
CA PHE A 20 -10.57 -14.10 6.23
C PHE A 20 -11.65 -14.23 5.16
N CYS A 21 -12.91 -14.17 5.58
CA CYS A 21 -14.07 -14.38 4.71
C CYS A 21 -15.09 -13.23 4.82
N ASP A 22 -16.08 -13.22 3.92
CA ASP A 22 -17.13 -12.21 3.90
C ASP A 22 -17.96 -12.16 5.17
N SER A 23 -18.12 -13.29 5.88
CA SER A 23 -18.85 -13.31 7.16
C SER A 23 -18.11 -12.50 8.24
N THR A 24 -16.79 -12.55 8.26
CA THR A 24 -15.98 -11.73 9.19
C THR A 24 -16.05 -10.24 8.82
N ILE A 25 -16.08 -9.92 7.52
CA ILE A 25 -16.29 -8.55 7.04
C ILE A 25 -17.67 -8.02 7.45
N ARG A 26 -18.74 -8.79 7.22
CA ARG A 26 -20.11 -8.42 7.66
C ARG A 26 -20.20 -8.25 9.17
N TYR A 27 -19.49 -9.08 9.93
CA TYR A 27 -19.39 -8.90 11.38
C TYR A 27 -18.74 -7.55 11.72
N LEU A 28 -17.61 -7.21 11.11
CA LEU A 28 -16.96 -5.90 11.27
C LEU A 28 -17.90 -4.74 10.90
N GLU A 29 -18.64 -4.84 9.80
CA GLU A 29 -19.65 -3.84 9.39
C GLU A 29 -20.71 -3.64 10.47
N SER A 30 -21.19 -4.73 11.09
CA SER A 30 -22.19 -4.65 12.16
C SER A 30 -21.68 -3.93 13.41
N LEU A 31 -20.37 -3.97 13.68
CA LEU A 31 -19.76 -3.24 14.80
C LEU A 31 -19.76 -1.74 14.56
N LEU A 32 -19.73 -1.29 13.30
CA LEU A 32 -19.77 0.12 12.92
C LEU A 32 -21.17 0.74 13.03
N VAL A 33 -22.20 -0.04 13.39
CA VAL A 33 -23.55 0.48 13.59
C VAL A 33 -23.64 1.13 14.97
N SER A 34 -23.85 2.44 15.01
CA SER A 34 -23.92 3.23 16.25
C SER A 34 -25.13 4.16 16.26
N LYS A 35 -25.66 4.46 17.46
CA LYS A 35 -26.86 5.30 17.65
C LYS A 35 -26.58 6.79 17.41
N ASP A 36 -25.36 7.23 17.69
CA ASP A 36 -24.94 8.61 17.58
C ASP A 36 -23.55 8.72 16.97
N VAL A 37 -23.23 9.91 16.44
CA VAL A 37 -21.97 10.17 15.74
C VAL A 37 -20.76 10.03 16.67
N LYS A 38 -20.87 10.40 17.95
CA LYS A 38 -19.74 10.33 18.88
C LYS A 38 -19.35 8.88 19.13
N SER A 39 -20.33 8.02 19.42
CA SER A 39 -20.13 6.58 19.58
C SER A 39 -19.58 5.94 18.30
N PHE A 40 -20.08 6.35 17.13
CA PHE A 40 -19.57 5.87 15.84
C PHE A 40 -18.06 6.18 15.67
N ILE A 41 -17.66 7.41 15.96
CA ILE A 41 -16.25 7.83 15.82
C ILE A 41 -15.35 7.07 16.80
N GLU A 42 -15.80 6.86 18.05
CA GLU A 42 -15.05 6.12 19.07
C GLU A 42 -14.88 4.64 18.69
N VAL A 43 -15.96 3.99 18.26
CA VAL A 43 -15.92 2.59 17.81
C VAL A 43 -15.04 2.45 16.58
N ARG A 44 -15.19 3.34 15.59
CA ARG A 44 -14.36 3.34 14.37
C ARG A 44 -12.89 3.54 14.69
N SER A 45 -12.55 4.43 15.63
CA SER A 45 -11.16 4.64 16.07
C SER A 45 -10.60 3.38 16.73
N SER A 46 -11.36 2.78 17.65
CA SER A 46 -10.95 1.56 18.36
C SER A 46 -10.73 0.38 17.39
N LEU A 47 -11.63 0.22 16.42
CA LEU A 47 -11.50 -0.79 15.36
C LEU A 47 -10.31 -0.51 14.44
N THR A 48 -10.04 0.75 14.13
CA THR A 48 -8.88 1.14 13.31
C THR A 48 -7.58 0.72 14.00
N ASP A 49 -7.41 1.05 15.27
CA ASP A 49 -6.21 0.71 16.04
C ASP A 49 -6.06 -0.81 16.20
N PHE A 50 -7.16 -1.50 16.46
CA PHE A 50 -7.21 -2.96 16.50
C PHE A 50 -6.76 -3.57 15.16
N LEU A 51 -7.35 -3.15 14.03
CA LEU A 51 -7.01 -3.67 12.71
C LEU A 51 -5.55 -3.38 12.32
N ARG A 52 -5.01 -2.20 12.66
CA ARG A 52 -3.59 -1.88 12.46
C ARG A 52 -2.67 -2.83 13.21
N SER A 53 -2.99 -3.12 14.48
CA SER A 53 -2.22 -4.08 15.29
C SER A 53 -2.32 -5.51 14.73
N GLU A 54 -3.53 -5.98 14.49
CA GLU A 54 -3.79 -7.36 14.06
C GLU A 54 -3.27 -7.62 12.64
N SER A 55 -3.48 -6.70 11.70
CA SER A 55 -2.94 -6.82 10.34
C SER A 55 -1.43 -6.98 10.35
N LEU A 56 -0.71 -6.18 11.15
CA LEU A 56 0.74 -6.26 11.26
C LEU A 56 1.21 -7.60 11.83
N SER A 57 0.54 -8.09 12.87
CA SER A 57 0.79 -9.41 13.46
C SER A 57 0.57 -10.52 12.44
N VAL A 58 -0.57 -10.49 11.75
CA VAL A 58 -0.94 -11.47 10.74
C VAL A 58 0.06 -11.47 9.57
N ILE A 59 0.38 -10.30 9.01
CA ILE A 59 1.30 -10.15 7.88
C ILE A 59 2.66 -10.77 8.22
N ARG A 60 3.19 -10.53 9.42
CA ARG A 60 4.43 -11.19 9.89
C ARG A 60 4.29 -12.70 9.93
N SER A 61 3.19 -13.20 10.48
CA SER A 61 2.97 -14.64 10.66
C SER A 61 2.82 -15.41 9.34
N ILE A 62 2.39 -14.74 8.26
CA ILE A 62 2.21 -15.37 6.95
C ILE A 62 3.40 -15.14 6.01
N ALA A 63 4.52 -14.60 6.49
CA ALA A 63 5.67 -14.26 5.65
C ALA A 63 6.23 -15.48 4.88
N SER A 64 6.12 -16.69 5.41
CA SER A 64 6.54 -17.95 4.76
C SER A 64 5.46 -18.60 3.89
N LYS A 65 4.23 -18.07 3.87
CA LYS A 65 3.11 -18.63 3.11
C LYS A 65 3.22 -18.38 1.61
N THR A 66 2.38 -19.08 0.84
CA THR A 66 2.29 -18.91 -0.60
C THR A 66 1.84 -17.49 -0.95
N VAL A 67 2.14 -17.06 -2.19
CA VAL A 67 1.71 -15.75 -2.70
C VAL A 67 0.18 -15.65 -2.71
N HIS A 68 -0.51 -16.73 -3.09
CA HIS A 68 -1.96 -16.77 -3.10
C HIS A 68 -2.57 -16.56 -1.69
N GLU A 69 -2.08 -17.30 -0.68
CA GLU A 69 -2.53 -17.10 0.71
C GLU A 69 -2.25 -15.67 1.19
N LYS A 70 -1.09 -15.10 0.86
CA LYS A 70 -0.76 -13.71 1.22
C LYS A 70 -1.74 -12.72 0.59
N LEU A 71 -2.04 -12.88 -0.70
CA LEU A 71 -2.96 -11.98 -1.40
C LEU A 71 -4.37 -12.04 -0.82
N LEU A 72 -4.89 -13.21 -0.47
CA LEU A 72 -6.18 -13.34 0.20
C LEU A 72 -6.23 -12.57 1.53
N VAL A 73 -5.16 -12.66 2.32
CA VAL A 73 -5.08 -11.92 3.58
C VAL A 73 -4.98 -10.42 3.36
N LEU A 74 -4.18 -9.97 2.39
CA LEU A 74 -4.08 -8.55 2.03
C LEU A 74 -5.43 -8.01 1.57
N GLU A 75 -6.13 -8.74 0.70
CA GLU A 75 -7.46 -8.36 0.20
C GLU A 75 -8.48 -8.21 1.34
N PHE A 76 -8.49 -9.15 2.30
CA PHE A 76 -9.34 -9.05 3.49
C PHE A 76 -9.05 -7.76 4.27
N PHE A 77 -7.79 -7.47 4.58
CA PHE A 77 -7.45 -6.28 5.36
C PHE A 77 -7.65 -4.98 4.58
N VAL A 78 -7.46 -4.97 3.26
CA VAL A 78 -7.83 -3.83 2.41
C VAL A 78 -9.31 -3.51 2.57
N ARG A 79 -10.19 -4.52 2.50
CA ARG A 79 -11.63 -4.35 2.72
C ARG A 79 -11.94 -3.88 4.14
N ALA A 80 -11.30 -4.47 5.14
CA ALA A 80 -11.48 -4.08 6.54
C ALA A 80 -11.06 -2.61 6.80
N PHE A 81 -9.92 -2.17 6.25
CA PHE A 81 -9.46 -0.79 6.39
C PHE A 81 -10.33 0.21 5.62
N ALA A 82 -10.84 -0.18 4.44
CA ALA A 82 -11.80 0.64 3.71
C ALA A 82 -13.09 0.86 4.53
N LEU A 83 -13.57 -0.16 5.25
CA LEU A 83 -14.76 -0.05 6.10
C LEU A 83 -14.58 0.92 7.27
N VAL A 84 -13.43 0.88 7.94
CA VAL A 84 -13.14 1.81 9.05
C VAL A 84 -12.64 3.18 8.58
N GLY A 85 -12.46 3.38 7.26
CA GLY A 85 -12.00 4.63 6.68
C GLY A 85 -10.50 4.92 6.87
N ASP A 86 -9.69 3.90 7.12
CA ASP A 86 -8.24 4.04 7.25
C ASP A 86 -7.55 3.98 5.88
N GLN A 87 -7.58 5.11 5.17
CA GLN A 87 -7.09 5.21 3.81
C GLN A 87 -5.59 4.91 3.69
N GLN A 88 -4.79 5.28 4.69
CA GLN A 88 -3.34 5.04 4.69
C GLN A 88 -3.05 3.53 4.68
N SER A 89 -3.65 2.77 5.61
CA SER A 89 -3.46 1.31 5.68
C SER A 89 -4.06 0.60 4.47
N CYS A 90 -5.20 1.09 3.95
CA CYS A 90 -5.81 0.56 2.73
C CYS A 90 -4.87 0.70 1.51
N LEU A 91 -4.35 1.89 1.26
CA LEU A 91 -3.40 2.14 0.16
C LEU A 91 -2.09 1.38 0.38
N ALA A 92 -1.63 1.26 1.63
CA ALA A 92 -0.45 0.47 1.97
C ALA A 92 -0.56 -0.98 1.51
N LEU A 93 -1.63 -1.66 1.91
CA LEU A 93 -1.82 -3.06 1.56
C LEU A 93 -2.13 -3.25 0.07
N ARG A 94 -2.87 -2.32 -0.56
CA ARG A 94 -3.11 -2.37 -2.01
C ARG A 94 -1.82 -2.26 -2.80
N TYR A 95 -0.94 -1.33 -2.43
CA TYR A 95 0.36 -1.20 -3.08
C TYR A 95 1.21 -2.47 -2.93
N GLU A 96 1.30 -3.03 -1.72
CA GLU A 96 2.07 -4.24 -1.47
C GLU A 96 1.50 -5.45 -2.23
N ALA A 97 0.18 -5.56 -2.36
CA ALA A 97 -0.45 -6.59 -3.18
C ALA A 97 -0.07 -6.45 -4.67
N LEU A 98 -0.08 -5.23 -5.22
CA LEU A 98 0.35 -4.97 -6.61
C LEU A 98 1.82 -5.33 -6.81
N VAL A 99 2.71 -4.88 -5.91
CA VAL A 99 4.14 -5.20 -6.00
C VAL A 99 4.41 -6.69 -5.89
N MET A 100 3.72 -7.39 -4.97
CA MET A 100 3.89 -8.83 -4.79
C MET A 100 3.44 -9.63 -6.00
N ARG A 101 2.32 -9.23 -6.60
CA ARG A 101 1.80 -9.77 -7.85
C ARG A 101 2.78 -9.59 -8.99
N GLU A 102 3.29 -8.37 -9.15
CA GLU A 102 4.20 -8.04 -10.23
C GLU A 102 5.55 -8.75 -10.11
N LEU A 103 6.12 -8.85 -8.90
CA LEU A 103 7.34 -9.63 -8.66
C LEU A 103 7.17 -11.12 -9.01
N LYS A 104 5.95 -11.63 -9.05
CA LYS A 104 5.64 -13.04 -9.33
C LYS A 104 5.11 -13.27 -10.73
N SER A 105 4.82 -12.21 -11.49
CA SER A 105 4.26 -12.26 -12.84
C SER A 105 5.15 -13.05 -13.80
N ALA A 106 6.48 -12.91 -13.67
CA ALA A 106 7.46 -13.65 -14.48
C ALA A 106 7.32 -15.18 -14.39
N SER A 107 6.99 -15.69 -13.20
CA SER A 107 6.76 -17.13 -12.98
C SER A 107 5.30 -17.55 -13.18
N CYS A 108 4.38 -16.58 -13.21
CA CYS A 108 2.95 -16.84 -13.03
C CYS A 108 2.11 -15.73 -13.67
N ARG A 109 1.76 -15.87 -14.95
CA ARG A 109 1.15 -14.78 -15.74
C ARG A 109 -0.19 -14.26 -15.19
N TRP A 110 -0.98 -15.09 -14.50
CA TRP A 110 -2.25 -14.62 -13.90
C TRP A 110 -2.04 -13.61 -12.76
N LEU A 111 -0.82 -13.49 -12.24
CA LEU A 111 -0.45 -12.47 -11.26
C LEU A 111 -0.01 -11.16 -11.91
N GLN A 112 0.15 -11.08 -13.23
CA GLN A 112 0.54 -9.84 -13.92
C GLN A 112 -0.39 -8.69 -13.54
N VAL A 113 0.18 -7.55 -13.17
CA VAL A 113 -0.58 -6.34 -12.84
C VAL A 113 -0.82 -5.56 -14.13
N LEU A 114 -2.08 -5.28 -14.43
CA LEU A 114 -2.42 -4.54 -15.63
C LEU A 114 -2.04 -3.05 -15.48
N PRO A 115 -1.65 -2.37 -16.58
CA PRO A 115 -1.38 -0.93 -16.56
C PRO A 115 -2.52 -0.10 -15.93
N GLU A 116 -3.76 -0.50 -16.15
CA GLU A 116 -4.96 0.14 -15.61
C GLU A 116 -5.10 -0.05 -14.09
N GLU A 117 -4.57 -1.14 -13.52
CA GLU A 117 -4.54 -1.34 -12.07
C GLU A 117 -3.56 -0.37 -11.40
N TRP A 118 -2.39 -0.18 -12.01
CA TRP A 118 -1.41 0.82 -11.57
C TRP A 118 -1.96 2.24 -11.68
N LEU A 119 -2.57 2.59 -12.82
CA LEU A 119 -3.18 3.91 -13.00
C LEU A 119 -4.23 4.20 -11.94
N ARG A 120 -5.20 3.29 -11.74
CA ARG A 120 -6.25 3.45 -10.71
C ARG A 120 -5.66 3.61 -9.32
N PHE A 121 -4.59 2.88 -9.01
CA PHE A 121 -3.90 3.03 -7.73
C PHE A 121 -3.27 4.41 -7.57
N VAL A 122 -2.55 4.89 -8.58
CA VAL A 122 -1.88 6.20 -8.56
C VAL A 122 -2.91 7.34 -8.45
N GLU A 123 -3.99 7.28 -9.22
CA GLU A 123 -5.08 8.26 -9.15
C GLU A 123 -5.68 8.33 -7.74
N ASP A 124 -5.93 7.18 -7.12
CA ASP A 124 -6.47 7.09 -5.77
C ASP A 124 -5.47 7.65 -4.75
N ALA A 125 -4.19 7.30 -4.86
CA ALA A 125 -3.13 7.82 -3.98
C ALA A 125 -2.99 9.35 -4.08
N VAL A 126 -2.98 9.92 -5.30
CA VAL A 126 -2.91 11.36 -5.53
C VAL A 126 -4.14 12.07 -4.98
N ARG A 127 -5.34 11.55 -5.27
CA ARG A 127 -6.62 12.13 -4.81
C ARG A 127 -6.70 12.21 -3.29
N ASN A 128 -6.11 11.25 -2.59
CA ASN A 128 -6.05 11.20 -1.14
C ASN A 128 -4.80 11.89 -0.54
N GLY A 129 -4.00 12.59 -1.35
CA GLY A 129 -2.83 13.36 -0.88
C GLY A 129 -1.59 12.55 -0.53
N PHE A 130 -1.57 11.24 -0.84
CA PHE A 130 -0.43 10.34 -0.59
C PHE A 130 0.60 10.43 -1.73
N HIS A 131 1.16 11.62 -1.94
CA HIS A 131 2.01 11.91 -3.10
C HIS A 131 3.31 11.08 -3.16
N ALA A 132 3.99 10.86 -2.03
CA ALA A 132 5.22 10.04 -2.01
C ALA A 132 4.95 8.57 -2.40
N VAL A 133 3.79 8.04 -2.02
CA VAL A 133 3.33 6.70 -2.39
C VAL A 133 2.98 6.67 -3.88
N ALA A 134 2.26 7.68 -4.36
CA ALA A 134 1.91 7.81 -5.77
C ALA A 134 3.16 7.84 -6.65
N GLU A 135 4.16 8.63 -6.29
CA GLU A 135 5.44 8.72 -6.99
C GLU A 135 6.12 7.34 -7.11
N LYS A 136 6.26 6.63 -5.99
CA LYS A 136 6.86 5.29 -5.97
C LYS A 136 6.05 4.26 -6.76
N ALA A 137 4.72 4.38 -6.78
CA ALA A 137 3.86 3.55 -7.59
C ALA A 137 4.00 3.87 -9.09
N CYS A 138 4.16 5.14 -9.46
CA CYS A 138 4.48 5.53 -10.83
C CYS A 138 5.81 4.92 -11.30
N GLU A 139 6.86 4.95 -10.46
CA GLU A 139 8.16 4.36 -10.80
C GLU A 139 8.08 2.86 -11.07
N ASN A 140 7.39 2.14 -10.19
CA ASN A 140 7.14 0.71 -10.40
C ASN A 140 6.30 0.47 -11.65
N ALA A 141 5.22 1.22 -11.84
CA ALA A 141 4.36 1.06 -13.00
C ALA A 141 5.15 1.25 -14.30
N LEU A 142 5.88 2.36 -14.45
CA LEU A 142 6.66 2.67 -15.66
C LEU A 142 7.72 1.60 -15.94
N SER A 143 8.45 1.14 -14.92
CA SER A 143 9.42 0.04 -15.04
C SER A 143 8.76 -1.25 -15.56
N CYS A 144 7.54 -1.57 -15.11
CA CYS A 144 6.81 -2.74 -15.60
C CYS A 144 6.38 -2.57 -17.06
N LEU A 145 5.96 -1.38 -17.46
CA LEU A 145 5.49 -1.11 -18.83
C LEU A 145 6.64 -1.15 -19.84
N GLU A 146 7.82 -0.64 -19.48
CA GLU A 146 9.03 -0.69 -20.32
C GLU A 146 9.48 -2.15 -20.58
N ASN A 147 9.36 -3.04 -19.60
CA ASN A 147 9.74 -4.44 -19.73
C ASN A 147 8.78 -5.29 -20.61
N ASN A 148 7.57 -4.79 -20.89
CA ASN A 148 6.58 -5.49 -21.71
C ASN A 148 6.65 -5.14 -23.21
N ASP A 149 7.44 -4.13 -23.61
CA ASP A 149 7.56 -3.69 -25.01
C ASP A 149 8.38 -4.67 -25.89
N ASP A 150 9.09 -5.63 -25.30
CA ASP A 150 9.86 -6.65 -26.02
C ASP A 150 8.99 -7.77 -26.62
N HIS A 151 7.66 -7.78 -26.42
CA HIS A 151 6.76 -8.85 -26.87
C HIS A 151 5.63 -8.36 -27.82
N LYS A 152 6.02 -8.10 -29.07
CA LYS A 152 5.21 -8.03 -30.32
C LYS A 152 4.04 -7.01 -30.41
N PRO A 153 3.82 -6.42 -31.60
CA PRO A 153 2.85 -5.34 -31.81
C PRO A 153 1.42 -5.90 -31.90
N GLY A 154 0.69 -5.87 -30.78
CA GLY A 154 -0.76 -6.03 -30.78
C GLY A 154 -1.45 -4.70 -31.04
N GLY A 155 -2.07 -4.54 -32.22
CA GLY A 155 -3.12 -3.58 -32.59
C GLY A 155 -2.94 -2.10 -32.19
N ASP A 156 -2.98 -1.19 -33.17
CA ASP A 156 -2.86 0.27 -32.98
C ASP A 156 -3.68 0.87 -31.84
N MET A 157 -4.83 0.29 -31.48
CA MET A 157 -5.69 0.75 -30.39
C MET A 157 -5.15 0.37 -28.98
N VAL A 158 -4.60 -0.84 -28.81
CA VAL A 158 -4.00 -1.28 -27.53
C VAL A 158 -2.73 -0.48 -27.26
N SER A 159 -1.92 -0.26 -28.29
CA SER A 159 -0.73 0.60 -28.21
C SER A 159 -1.09 2.06 -27.87
N LYS A 160 -2.17 2.61 -28.43
CA LYS A 160 -2.65 3.98 -28.09
C LYS A 160 -3.15 4.10 -26.66
N ASN A 161 -3.94 3.13 -26.17
CA ASN A 161 -4.41 3.13 -24.79
C ASN A 161 -3.26 3.04 -23.80
N LEU A 162 -2.30 2.14 -24.05
CA LEU A 162 -1.11 2.00 -23.22
C LEU A 162 -0.27 3.28 -23.18
N LYS A 163 -0.04 3.93 -24.33
CA LYS A 163 0.64 5.24 -24.40
C LYS A 163 -0.09 6.32 -23.62
N SER A 164 -1.43 6.34 -23.68
CA SER A 164 -2.25 7.26 -22.88
C SER A 164 -2.04 7.01 -21.38
N ILE A 165 -2.10 5.75 -20.94
CA ILE A 165 -1.88 5.38 -19.54
C ILE A 165 -0.47 5.78 -19.07
N ILE A 166 0.57 5.51 -19.87
CA ILE A 166 1.95 5.92 -19.56
C ILE A 166 2.05 7.44 -19.41
N SER A 167 1.44 8.19 -20.32
CA SER A 167 1.46 9.65 -20.27
C SER A 167 0.77 10.19 -19.00
N GLU A 168 -0.33 9.56 -18.60
CA GLU A 168 -1.08 9.96 -17.42
C GLU A 168 -0.35 9.60 -16.12
N ILE A 169 0.24 8.39 -16.03
CA ILE A 169 1.10 8.00 -14.91
C ILE A 169 2.29 8.95 -14.78
N THR A 170 2.90 9.34 -15.91
CA THR A 170 4.01 10.30 -15.93
C THR A 170 3.57 11.68 -15.46
N ARG A 171 2.41 12.17 -15.91
CA ARG A 171 1.82 13.43 -15.46
C ARG A 171 1.56 13.42 -13.96
N LEU A 172 0.96 12.36 -13.43
CA LEU A 172 0.66 12.19 -12.00
C LEU A 172 1.94 12.10 -11.17
N ARG A 173 3.00 11.44 -11.67
CA ARG A 173 4.33 11.44 -11.03
C ARG A 173 4.87 12.86 -10.90
N ASN A 174 4.85 13.63 -11.98
CA ASN A 174 5.35 15.02 -11.97
C ASN A 174 4.57 15.88 -10.97
N CYS A 175 3.24 15.76 -10.94
CA CYS A 175 2.41 16.42 -9.93
C CYS A 175 2.79 16.00 -8.51
N ALA A 176 2.93 14.70 -8.24
CA ALA A 176 3.30 14.18 -6.94
C ALA A 176 4.67 14.70 -6.48
N MET A 177 5.69 14.68 -7.35
CA MET A 177 7.03 15.22 -7.06
C MET A 177 7.00 16.71 -6.71
N THR A 178 6.22 17.51 -7.44
CA THR A 178 6.08 18.95 -7.13
C THR A 178 5.44 19.18 -5.77
N SER A 179 4.45 18.37 -5.38
CA SER A 179 3.78 18.46 -4.07
C SER A 179 4.71 18.03 -2.93
N VAL A 180 5.49 16.95 -3.11
CA VAL A 180 6.49 16.50 -2.13
C VAL A 180 7.58 17.56 -1.94
N SER A 181 8.09 18.12 -3.04
CA SER A 181 9.10 19.18 -3.02
C SER A 181 8.59 20.45 -2.32
N SER A 182 7.35 20.87 -2.59
CA SER A 182 6.74 22.04 -1.94
C SER A 182 6.58 21.88 -0.43
N ARG A 183 6.27 20.65 0.04
CA ARG A 183 6.17 20.34 1.47
C ARG A 183 7.53 20.38 2.17
N SER A 184 8.61 20.07 1.45
CA SER A 184 9.98 20.16 1.97
C SER A 184 10.48 21.60 2.13
N VAL A 185 9.98 22.55 1.33
CA VAL A 185 10.30 23.99 1.44
C VAL A 185 9.64 24.59 2.69
N LEU A 186 8.36 24.30 2.92
CA LEU A 186 7.62 24.74 4.12
C LEU A 186 8.26 24.26 5.44
N LEU A 187 8.87 23.08 5.46
CA LEU A 187 9.56 22.55 6.65
C LEU A 187 10.95 23.18 6.87
N ARG A 188 11.61 23.68 5.81
CA ARG A 188 12.88 24.41 5.94
C ARG A 188 12.68 25.82 6.49
N ASP A 189 11.56 26.45 6.18
CA ASP A 189 11.25 27.78 6.70
C ASP A 189 10.84 27.76 8.19
N ILE A 190 10.30 26.63 8.69
CA ILE A 190 10.01 26.45 10.13
C ILE A 190 11.25 26.02 10.93
N SER A 191 12.25 25.39 10.27
CA SER A 191 13.45 24.83 10.92
C SER A 191 14.71 25.70 10.78
N SER A 192 14.65 26.85 10.09
CA SER A 192 15.81 27.73 9.86
C SER A 192 16.14 28.66 11.04
N GLY A 193 16.09 28.11 12.26
CA GLY A 193 16.48 28.78 13.49
C GLY A 193 17.45 27.94 14.32
N SER A 194 18.57 27.46 13.74
CA SER A 194 19.85 27.28 14.44
C SER A 194 20.92 26.58 13.57
N ASP A 195 21.95 27.37 13.28
CA ASP A 195 23.39 27.11 13.26
C ASP A 195 24.02 25.82 12.67
N SER A 196 25.15 26.12 12.05
CA SER A 196 26.08 25.42 11.18
C SER A 196 26.78 24.15 11.68
N ARG A 197 26.97 23.18 10.77
CA ARG A 197 28.30 22.65 10.35
C ARG A 197 28.21 21.57 9.27
N VAL A 198 29.08 21.70 8.27
CA VAL A 198 29.37 20.73 7.19
C VAL A 198 30.40 19.70 7.71
N PRO A 199 30.35 18.43 7.24
CA PRO A 199 31.54 17.89 6.55
C PRO A 199 31.23 17.07 5.28
N LYS A 200 32.28 16.93 4.46
CA LYS A 200 32.36 16.29 3.13
C LYS A 200 32.56 14.76 3.20
N LYS A 201 31.83 14.06 2.31
CA LYS A 201 32.23 13.06 1.28
C LYS A 201 33.07 11.82 1.66
N GLU A 202 32.56 10.62 1.35
CA GLU A 202 33.31 9.61 0.56
C GLU A 202 32.39 8.53 -0.08
N ASN A 203 32.74 8.13 -1.30
CA ASN A 203 32.11 7.10 -2.14
C ASN A 203 32.62 5.70 -1.74
N ASN A 204 31.83 4.65 -1.96
CA ASN A 204 32.30 3.43 -2.64
C ASN A 204 31.15 2.55 -3.14
N ARG A 205 31.34 1.99 -4.34
CA ARG A 205 30.38 1.27 -5.18
C ARG A 205 30.45 -0.26 -4.97
N ALA A 206 29.32 -0.88 -5.32
CA ALA A 206 29.15 -2.18 -5.99
C ALA A 206 29.38 -3.47 -5.19
N ALA A 207 28.28 -4.21 -4.98
CA ALA A 207 28.00 -5.54 -5.56
C ALA A 207 27.07 -6.34 -4.63
N GLU A 208 25.75 -6.30 -4.86
CA GLU A 208 24.81 -7.34 -4.43
C GLU A 208 23.41 -7.05 -5.02
N VAL A 209 23.33 -7.13 -6.35
CA VAL A 209 22.07 -7.05 -7.09
C VAL A 209 21.69 -8.49 -7.47
N GLY A 210 20.66 -9.05 -6.84
CA GLY A 210 20.08 -10.29 -7.35
C GLY A 210 19.21 -11.11 -6.41
N LEU A 211 19.49 -11.16 -5.09
CA LEU A 211 18.86 -12.17 -4.21
C LEU A 211 18.22 -11.65 -2.92
N THR A 212 18.23 -10.34 -2.65
CA THR A 212 17.72 -9.77 -1.38
C THR A 212 16.37 -9.05 -1.45
N GLN A 213 15.75 -8.90 -2.63
CA GLN A 213 14.47 -8.17 -2.74
C GLN A 213 13.30 -8.94 -2.09
N GLN A 214 13.31 -10.27 -2.16
CA GLN A 214 12.20 -11.13 -1.72
C GLN A 214 12.06 -11.19 -0.19
N ALA A 215 13.15 -10.96 0.56
CA ALA A 215 13.14 -10.84 2.01
C ALA A 215 12.87 -9.40 2.50
N LYS A 216 13.15 -8.40 1.66
CA LYS A 216 12.98 -6.97 1.99
C LYS A 216 11.53 -6.50 1.89
N THR A 217 10.67 -7.15 1.10
CA THR A 217 9.27 -6.75 0.92
C THR A 217 8.37 -7.09 2.12
N MET A 218 8.77 -7.98 3.04
CA MET A 218 7.94 -8.37 4.19
C MET A 218 8.60 -8.20 5.56
N SER A 219 9.75 -7.51 5.66
CA SER A 219 10.22 -7.09 6.98
C SER A 219 9.32 -5.96 7.49
N SER A 220 8.45 -6.29 8.45
CA SER A 220 7.45 -5.38 9.02
C SER A 220 8.03 -4.06 9.56
N LYS A 221 9.32 -3.99 9.89
CA LYS A 221 10.00 -2.73 10.24
C LYS A 221 10.02 -1.75 9.05
N HIS A 222 10.22 -2.25 7.84
CA HIS A 222 10.17 -1.45 6.61
C HIS A 222 8.74 -1.23 6.08
N PHE A 223 7.76 -2.04 6.50
CA PHE A 223 6.38 -1.96 6.03
C PHE A 223 5.68 -0.65 6.43
N PHE A 224 5.81 -0.18 7.68
CA PHE A 224 5.22 1.11 8.09
C PHE A 224 6.20 2.29 8.03
N GLN A 225 7.51 2.07 8.18
CA GLN A 225 8.51 3.16 8.04
C GLN A 225 8.59 3.75 6.64
N LYS A 226 8.13 3.02 5.61
CA LYS A 226 8.09 3.52 4.23
C LYS A 226 6.82 4.32 3.91
N TRP A 227 5.88 4.38 4.86
CA TRP A 227 4.54 4.95 4.72
C TRP A 227 4.24 6.09 5.72
N ASN A 228 5.19 6.42 6.60
CA ASN A 228 5.22 7.60 7.48
C ASN A 228 6.40 8.49 7.08
#